data_AF-E2AIJ0-F1
#
_entry.id   AF-E2AIJ0-F1
#
_cell.length_a   1.000
_cell.length_b   1.000
_cell.length_c   1.000
_cell.angle_alpha   90.00
_cell.angle_beta   90.00
_cell.angle_gamma   90.00
#
_symmetry.space_group_name_H-M   'P 1'
#
loop_
_entity.id
_entity.type
_entity.pdbx_description
1 polymer ?
#
loop_
_entity_poly.entity_id
_entity_poly.type
_entity_poly.pdbx_seq_one_letter_code
_entity_poly.pdbx_strand_id
1 'polypeptide(L)' 'NFPSVSLTNIDNVLYYGTISIGNPPQNYEVVFDTSSPYLRIFPK' A
#
# COMPACT_ATOMS: atom_id res chain seq x y z
N ASN A 1 18.57 -10.87 2.45
CA ASN A 1 17.58 -10.41 1.45
C ASN A 1 16.39 -9.87 2.24
N PHE A 2 16.07 -8.58 2.11
CA PHE A 2 14.98 -7.96 2.86
C PHE A 2 13.73 -7.89 1.98
N PRO A 3 12.51 -7.97 2.55
CA PRO A 3 11.29 -7.76 1.79
C PRO A 3 11.30 -6.37 1.16
N SER A 4 10.81 -6.26 -0.06
CA SER A 4 10.71 -5.01 -0.81
C SER A 4 9.39 -4.92 -1.54
N VAL A 5 8.90 -3.70 -1.73
CA VAL A 5 7.67 -3.36 -2.45
C VAL A 5 8.01 -2.27 -3.46
N SER A 6 7.52 -2.40 -4.70
CA SER A 6 7.64 -1.35 -5.71
C SER A 6 6.58 -0.27 -5.45
N LEU A 7 6.99 0.99 -5.52
CA LEU A 7 6.10 2.14 -5.33
C LEU A 7 5.82 2.83 -6.66
N THR A 8 4.54 3.16 -6.88
CA THR A 8 4.09 4.01 -7.98
C THR A 8 3.99 5.44 -7.50
N ASN A 9 4.53 6.35 -8.30
CA ASN A 9 4.53 7.79 -8.06
C ASN A 9 3.30 8.44 -8.70
N ILE A 10 2.66 9.37 -7.97
CA ILE A 10 1.69 10.31 -8.51
C ILE A 10 2.24 11.71 -8.26
N ASP A 11 2.59 12.39 -9.35
CA ASP A 11 3.02 13.80 -9.40
C ASP A 11 4.17 14.17 -8.43
N ASN A 12 4.99 13.20 -8.02
CA ASN A 12 6.02 13.36 -6.97
C ASN A 12 5.50 13.77 -5.59
N VAL A 13 4.19 13.70 -5.37
CA VAL A 13 3.55 14.08 -4.10
C VAL A 13 3.11 12.84 -3.31
N LEU A 14 2.71 11.77 -4.01
CA LEU A 14 2.14 10.58 -3.38
C LEU A 14 2.77 9.32 -3.96
N TYR A 15 3.14 8.40 -3.06
CA TYR A 15 3.74 7.12 -3.40
C TYR A 15 2.90 6.00 -2.79
N TYR A 16 2.38 5.13 -3.64
CA TYR A 16 1.54 4.00 -3.22
C TYR A 16 2.12 2.69 -3.75
N GLY A 17 1.73 1.57 -3.14
CA GLY A 17 2.08 0.24 -3.63
C GLY A 17 1.05 -0.79 -3.22
N THR A 18 1.26 -2.02 -3.66
CA THR A 18 0.29 -3.10 -3.46
C THR A 18 0.60 -3.89 -2.20
N ILE A 19 -0.43 -4.13 -1.39
CA ILE A 19 -0.42 -5.10 -0.30
C ILE A 19 -1.49 -6.17 -0.53
N SER A 20 -1.31 -7.34 0.08
CA SER A 20 -2.30 -8.44 0.06
C SER A 20 -2.79 -8.72 1.47
N ILE A 21 -4.10 -8.78 1.66
CA ILE A 21 -4.76 -9.05 2.96
C ILE A 21 -5.75 -10.19 2.80
N GLY A 22 -5.83 -11.04 3.82
CA GLY A 22 -6.81 -12.12 3.93
C GLY A 22 -6.35 -13.46 3.36
N ASN A 23 -7.21 -14.47 3.52
CA ASN A 23 -7.08 -15.79 2.93
C ASN A 23 -8.47 -16.22 2.39
N PRO A 24 -8.69 -16.28 1.05
CA PRO A 24 -7.71 -16.07 -0.01
C PRO A 24 -7.18 -14.62 -0.08
N PRO A 25 -5.94 -14.40 -0.57
CA PRO A 25 -5.34 -13.07 -0.64
C PRO A 25 -6.11 -12.13 -1.57
N GLN A 26 -6.41 -10.92 -1.09
CA GLN A 26 -7.01 -9.83 -1.86
C GLN A 26 -6.02 -8.66 -1.94
N ASN A 27 -5.85 -8.08 -3.13
CA ASN A 27 -4.89 -7.01 -3.37
C ASN A 27 -5.54 -5.62 -3.21
N TYR A 28 -4.80 -4.73 -2.55
CA TYR A 28 -5.17 -3.33 -2.31
C TYR A 28 -4.01 -2.41 -2.64
N GLU A 29 -4.30 -1.27 -3.24
CA GLU A 29 -3.35 -0.16 -3.41
C GLU A 29 -3.41 0.73 -2.18
N VAL A 30 -2.26 0.96 -1.53
CA VAL A 30 -2.18 1.74 -0.30
C VAL A 30 -1.05 2.76 -0.37
N VAL A 31 -1.29 3.94 0.19
CA VAL A 31 -0.25 4.95 0.41
C VAL A 31 0.55 4.56 1.65
N PHE A 32 1.87 4.45 1.52
CA PHE A 32 2.76 4.20 2.65
C PHE A 32 3.08 5.52 3.36
N ASP A 33 2.22 5.90 4.30
CA ASP A 33 2.29 7.17 5.04
C ASP A 33 3.02 6.99 6.38
N THR A 34 4.13 7.71 6.57
CA THR A 34 4.92 7.69 7.83
C THR A 34 4.35 8.62 8.90
N SER A 35 3.40 9.49 8.55
CA SER A 35 2.78 10.46 9.47
C SER A 35 1.53 9.95 10.17
N SER A 36 1.03 8.75 9.79
CA SER A 36 -0.18 8.14 10.34
C SER A 36 0.06 6.68 10.76
N PRO A 37 -0.41 6.25 11.94
CA PRO A 37 -0.27 4.86 12.37
C PRO A 37 -1.39 3.93 11.85
N TYR A 38 -2.37 4.46 11.09
CA TYR A 38 -3.57 3.71 10.70
C TYR A 38 -3.53 3.23 9.25
N LEU A 39 -3.78 1.94 9.05
CA LEU A 39 -4.09 1.36 7.74
C LEU A 39 -5.58 1.56 7.42
N ARG A 40 -5.88 2.16 6.26
CA ARG A 40 -7.25 2.32 5.74
C ARG A 40 -7.32 1.69 4.35
N ILE A 41 -8.26 0.77 4.17
CA ILE A 41 -8.59 0.16 2.88
C ILE A 41 -10.09 0.31 2.65
N PHE A 42 -10.50 0.49 1.40
CA PHE A 42 -11.90 0.51 1.02
C PHE A 42 -12.27 -0.85 0.42
N PRO A 43 -13.44 -1.42 0.78
CA PRO A 43 -13.95 -2.58 0.09
C PRO A 43 -14.17 -2.24 -1.39
N LYS A 44 -13.95 -3.24 -2.25
CA LYS A 44 -14.36 -3.17 -3.66
C LYS A 44 -15.87 -3.14 -3.79
#